data_AF-A0A954ZTB1-F1
#
_entry.id   AF-A0A954ZTB1-F1
#
_cell.length_a   1.000
_cell.length_b   1.000
_cell.length_c   1.000
_cell.angle_alpha   90.00
_cell.angle_beta   90.00
_cell.angle_gamma   90.00
#
_symmetry.space_group_name_H-M   'P 1'
#
loop_
_entity.id
_entity.type
_entity.pdbx_description
1 polymer ?
#
loop_
_entity_poly.entity_id
_entity_poly.type
_entity_poly.pdbx_seq_one_letter_code
_entity_poly.pdbx_strand_id
1 'polypeptide(L)'
;MIRWLVRQFAKGFDTEPEHIHRVTVKDATVGFPILIMVIWVLMLPLMPLFILIELLEIVGALIIVASIFAAPISLFMIIDGQATIWTWLIFIASAWVLLGRYVFFPILMRHPSAQRFRRRFL
;
A
#
# COMPACT_ATOMS: atom_id res chain seq x y z
N MET A 1 -14.22 -28.42 20.28
CA MET A 1 -13.08 -28.91 19.45
C MET A 1 -11.72 -28.62 20.09
N ILE A 2 -11.43 -27.37 20.49
CA ILE A 2 -10.14 -26.95 21.08
C ILE A 2 -9.77 -27.71 22.38
N ARG A 3 -10.74 -27.95 23.29
CA ARG A 3 -10.50 -28.72 24.54
C ARG A 3 -10.07 -30.17 24.31
N TRP A 4 -10.44 -30.78 23.19
CA TRP A 4 -10.04 -32.15 22.87
C TRP A 4 -8.58 -32.19 22.41
N LEU A 5 -8.17 -31.20 21.61
CA LEU A 5 -6.78 -31.03 21.16
C LEU A 5 -5.82 -30.81 22.35
N VAL A 6 -6.21 -29.97 23.31
CA VAL A 6 -5.39 -29.70 24.52
C VAL A 6 -5.18 -30.96 25.38
N ARG A 7 -6.17 -31.86 25.46
CA ARG A 7 -6.02 -33.13 26.20
C ARG A 7 -5.11 -34.15 25.51
N GLN A 8 -5.03 -34.12 24.18
CA GLN A 8 -4.10 -34.97 23.42
C GLN A 8 -2.66 -34.53 23.64
N PHE A 9 -2.42 -33.21 23.73
CA PHE A 9 -1.09 -32.67 24.07
C PHE A 9 -0.68 -33.00 25.51
N ALA A 10 -1.58 -32.91 26.48
CA ALA A 10 -1.25 -33.19 27.88
C ALA A 10 -0.83 -34.65 28.13
N LYS A 11 -1.40 -35.61 27.42
CA LYS A 11 -1.08 -37.04 27.58
C LYS A 11 0.30 -37.45 27.04
N GLY A 12 0.91 -36.64 26.17
CA GLY A 12 2.24 -36.91 25.62
C GLY A 12 3.41 -36.46 26.51
N PHE A 13 3.13 -35.74 27.60
CA PHE A 13 4.16 -35.17 28.49
C PHE A 13 4.45 -36.01 29.74
N ASP A 14 3.66 -37.06 30.02
CA ASP A 14 3.80 -37.89 31.23
C ASP A 14 4.77 -39.08 31.06
N THR A 15 5.34 -39.30 29.87
CA THR A 15 6.35 -40.34 29.62
C THR A 15 7.73 -39.72 29.43
N GLU A 16 8.54 -39.84 30.48
CA GLU A 16 10.01 -39.73 30.52
C GLU A 16 10.65 -38.40 30.04
N PRO A 17 11.13 -37.55 30.98
CA PRO A 17 11.62 -36.20 30.68
C PRO A 17 12.98 -36.13 29.96
N GLU A 18 13.70 -37.24 29.78
CA GLU A 18 15.10 -37.19 29.30
C GLU A 18 15.27 -37.34 27.79
N HIS A 19 14.28 -37.86 27.05
CA HIS A 19 14.37 -38.04 25.59
C HIS A 19 13.68 -36.95 24.77
N ILE A 20 12.74 -36.21 25.36
CA ILE A 20 11.96 -35.18 24.63
C ILE A 20 12.81 -33.93 24.34
N HIS A 21 13.81 -33.64 25.20
CA HIS A 21 14.59 -32.40 25.08
C HIS A 21 15.50 -32.36 23.84
N ARG A 22 15.98 -33.52 23.34
CA ARG A 22 16.83 -33.54 22.13
C ARG A 22 16.04 -33.47 20.83
N VAL A 23 14.82 -34.03 20.79
CA VAL A 23 14.00 -34.06 19.56
C VAL A 23 13.30 -32.73 19.36
N THR A 24 12.70 -32.16 20.41
CA THR A 24 11.99 -30.86 20.33
C THR A 24 12.91 -29.68 20.01
N VAL A 25 14.14 -29.65 20.52
CA VAL A 25 15.11 -28.59 20.19
C VAL A 25 15.56 -28.70 18.73
N LYS A 26 15.74 -29.92 18.21
CA LYS A 26 16.19 -30.16 16.83
C LYS A 26 15.07 -29.86 15.81
N ASP A 27 13.82 -30.18 16.12
CA ASP A 27 12.69 -29.91 15.22
C ASP A 27 12.24 -28.44 15.29
N ALA A 28 12.30 -27.80 16.47
CA ALA A 28 12.01 -26.37 16.61
C ALA A 28 13.09 -25.47 15.97
N THR A 29 14.37 -25.87 16.02
CA THR A 29 15.46 -25.14 15.34
C THR A 29 15.44 -25.28 13.82
N VAL A 30 14.79 -26.31 13.28
CA VAL A 30 14.63 -26.49 11.82
C VAL A 30 13.31 -25.86 11.33
N GLY A 31 12.22 -25.98 12.09
CA GLY A 31 10.91 -25.42 11.73
C GLY A 31 10.83 -23.89 11.77
N PHE A 32 11.53 -23.25 12.71
CA PHE A 32 11.54 -21.79 12.86
C PHE A 32 12.21 -21.04 11.68
N PRO A 33 13.41 -21.44 11.19
CA PRO A 33 14.00 -20.85 9.99
C PRO A 33 13.16 -21.11 8.72
N ILE A 34 12.52 -22.27 8.59
CA ILE A 34 11.64 -22.56 7.45
C ILE A 34 10.43 -21.64 7.47
N LEU A 35 9.83 -21.40 8.64
CA LEU A 35 8.72 -20.46 8.79
C LEU A 35 9.13 -19.03 8.41
N ILE A 36 10.31 -18.58 8.88
CA ILE A 36 10.87 -17.27 8.51
C ILE A 36 11.11 -17.19 7.00
N MET A 37 11.68 -18.25 6.40
CA MET A 37 11.94 -18.31 4.97
C MET A 37 10.64 -18.25 4.14
N VAL A 38 9.58 -18.94 4.57
CA VAL A 38 8.25 -18.88 3.94
C VAL A 38 7.65 -17.47 4.05
N ILE A 39 7.76 -16.83 5.21
CA ILE A 39 7.31 -15.43 5.40
C ILE A 39 8.10 -14.49 4.47
N TRP A 40 9.42 -14.64 4.39
CA TRP A 40 10.26 -13.84 3.49
C TRP A 40 9.93 -14.05 2.00
N VAL A 41 9.69 -15.29 1.58
CA VAL A 41 9.28 -15.61 0.21
C VAL A 41 7.89 -15.03 -0.10
N LEU A 42 6.99 -14.99 0.87
CA LEU A 42 5.69 -14.31 0.76
C LEU A 42 5.80 -12.78 0.75
N MET A 43 6.82 -12.19 1.40
CA MET A 43 7.08 -10.75 1.41
C MET A 43 7.85 -10.26 0.16
N LEU A 44 8.62 -11.13 -0.49
CA LEU A 44 9.34 -10.85 -1.74
C LEU A 44 8.47 -10.25 -2.87
N PRO A 45 7.26 -10.76 -3.16
CA PRO A 45 6.37 -10.16 -4.17
C PRO A 45 5.69 -8.87 -3.71
N LEU A 46 5.69 -8.55 -2.40
CA LEU A 46 5.16 -7.28 -1.87
C LEU A 46 6.13 -6.12 -2.08
N MET A 47 7.44 -6.37 -2.15
CA MET A 47 8.44 -5.34 -2.46
C MET A 47 8.27 -4.65 -3.82
N PRO A 48 8.13 -5.37 -4.96
CA PRO A 48 7.90 -4.73 -6.25
C PRO A 48 6.56 -3.99 -6.30
N LEU A 49 5.55 -4.45 -5.56
CA LEU A 49 4.27 -3.75 -5.46
C LEU A 49 4.42 -2.41 -4.71
N PHE A 50 5.19 -2.39 -3.62
CA PHE A 50 5.48 -1.17 -2.87
C PHE A 50 6.24 -0.16 -3.72
N ILE A 51 7.28 -0.62 -4.43
CA ILE A 51 8.04 0.22 -5.37
C ILE A 51 7.14 0.77 -6.47
N LEU A 52 6.22 -0.03 -7.01
CA LEU A 52 5.29 0.43 -8.04
C LEU A 52 4.33 1.51 -7.53
N ILE A 53 3.83 1.36 -6.30
CA ILE A 53 2.95 2.34 -5.67
C ILE A 53 3.71 3.65 -5.42
N GLU A 54 4.91 3.57 -4.85
CA GLU A 54 5.75 4.73 -4.58
C GLU A 54 6.17 5.44 -5.88
N LEU A 55 6.48 4.68 -6.92
CA LEU A 55 6.74 5.22 -8.26
C LEU A 55 5.51 5.93 -8.84
N LEU A 56 4.31 5.36 -8.67
CA LEU A 56 3.06 5.98 -9.12
C LEU A 56 2.78 7.30 -8.36
N GLU A 57 3.08 7.35 -7.06
CA GLU A 57 2.98 8.58 -6.27
C GLU A 57 3.97 9.65 -6.73
N ILE A 58 5.23 9.28 -7.00
CA ILE A 58 6.26 10.19 -7.52
C ILE A 58 5.85 10.72 -8.90
N VAL A 59 5.42 9.84 -9.80
CA VAL A 59 4.94 10.22 -11.14
C VAL A 59 3.72 11.14 -11.03
N GLY A 60 2.77 10.82 -10.14
CA GLY A 60 1.61 11.66 -9.87
C GLY A 60 1.99 13.06 -9.37
N ALA A 61 2.96 13.14 -8.44
CA ALA A 61 3.47 14.41 -7.94
C ALA A 61 4.14 15.24 -9.05
N LEU A 62 4.94 14.60 -9.91
CA LEU A 62 5.55 15.24 -11.09
C LEU A 62 4.51 15.79 -12.06
N ILE A 63 3.43 15.05 -12.33
CA ILE A 63 2.33 15.50 -13.19
C ILE A 63 1.62 16.72 -12.58
N ILE A 64 1.43 16.75 -11.26
CA ILE A 64 0.84 17.90 -10.57
C ILE A 64 1.75 19.12 -10.71
N VAL A 65 3.06 18.96 -10.44
CA VAL A 65 4.03 20.05 -10.56
C VAL A 65 4.06 20.58 -11.99
N ALA A 66 4.14 19.70 -12.99
CA ALA A 66 4.09 20.09 -14.40
C ALA A 66 2.80 20.84 -14.74
N SER A 67 1.66 20.42 -14.21
CA SER A 67 0.36 21.05 -14.43
C SER A 67 0.28 22.47 -13.83
N ILE A 68 0.94 22.72 -12.69
CA ILE A 68 1.01 24.05 -12.07
C ILE A 68 1.71 25.06 -12.98
N PHE A 69 2.73 24.64 -13.71
CA PHE A 69 3.45 25.51 -14.66
C PHE A 69 2.78 25.55 -16.04
N ALA A 70 2.28 24.42 -16.52
CA ALA A 70 1.68 24.32 -17.85
C ALA A 70 0.34 25.07 -17.95
N ALA A 71 -0.49 25.06 -16.91
CA ALA A 71 -1.77 25.78 -16.89
C ALA A 71 -1.65 27.30 -17.11
N PRO A 72 -0.82 28.05 -16.36
CA PRO A 72 -0.69 29.50 -16.57
C PRO A 72 0.01 29.84 -17.89
N ILE A 73 1.00 29.05 -18.34
CA ILE A 73 1.67 29.28 -19.64
C ILE A 73 0.68 29.09 -20.79
N SER A 74 -0.09 27.99 -20.77
CA SER A 74 -1.11 27.75 -21.79
C SER A 74 -2.25 28.77 -21.74
N LEU A 75 -2.67 29.20 -20.54
CA LEU A 75 -3.66 30.26 -20.37
C LEU A 75 -3.18 31.59 -20.95
N PHE A 76 -1.92 31.95 -20.71
CA PHE A 76 -1.32 33.16 -21.29
C PHE A 76 -1.33 33.12 -22.81
N MET A 77 -0.91 32.00 -23.42
CA MET A 77 -0.94 31.82 -24.87
C MET A 77 -2.37 31.86 -25.45
N ILE A 78 -3.37 31.39 -24.69
CA ILE A 78 -4.79 31.49 -25.06
C ILE A 78 -5.26 32.95 -25.06
N ILE A 79 -4.93 33.70 -24.01
CA ILE A 79 -5.33 35.11 -23.87
C ILE A 79 -4.64 35.98 -24.93
N ASP A 80 -3.37 35.71 -25.24
CA ASP A 80 -2.59 36.44 -26.25
C ASP A 80 -3.01 36.13 -27.70
N GLY A 81 -4.04 35.28 -27.89
CA GLY A 81 -4.55 34.93 -29.21
C GLY A 81 -3.65 33.99 -30.02
N GLN A 82 -2.56 33.49 -29.42
CA GLN A 82 -1.63 32.53 -30.02
C GLN A 82 -2.01 31.07 -29.75
N ALA A 83 -3.25 30.82 -29.30
CA ALA A 83 -3.71 29.49 -28.95
C ALA A 83 -3.78 28.56 -30.17
N THR A 84 -3.13 27.41 -30.03
CA THR A 84 -3.34 26.25 -30.89
C THR A 84 -4.26 25.24 -30.20
N ILE A 85 -4.77 24.25 -30.96
CA ILE A 85 -5.52 23.12 -30.39
C ILE A 85 -4.71 22.41 -29.28
N TRP A 86 -3.38 22.31 -29.45
CA TRP A 86 -2.49 21.71 -28.45
C TRP A 86 -2.44 22.52 -27.17
N THR A 87 -2.42 23.85 -27.27
CA THR A 87 -2.44 24.75 -26.11
C THR A 87 -3.72 24.56 -25.29
N TRP A 88 -4.87 24.43 -25.96
CA TRP A 88 -6.15 24.14 -25.31
C TRP A 88 -6.17 22.78 -24.63
N LEU A 89 -5.65 21.74 -25.28
CA LEU A 89 -5.54 20.40 -24.70
C LEU A 89 -4.66 20.40 -23.45
N ILE A 90 -3.50 21.08 -23.50
CA ILE A 90 -2.59 21.20 -22.36
C ILE A 90 -3.28 21.93 -21.20
N PHE A 91 -3.99 23.02 -21.49
CA PHE A 91 -4.72 23.78 -20.48
C PHE A 91 -5.80 22.93 -19.80
N ILE A 92 -6.66 22.26 -20.59
CA ILE A 92 -7.74 21.40 -20.08
C ILE A 92 -7.18 20.24 -19.27
N ALA A 93 -6.15 19.56 -19.76
CA ALA A 93 -5.51 18.45 -19.05
C ALA A 93 -4.92 18.90 -17.71
N SER A 94 -4.20 20.02 -17.70
CA SER A 94 -3.60 20.59 -16.49
C SER A 94 -4.67 21.03 -15.50
N ALA A 95 -5.73 21.69 -15.97
CA ALA A 95 -6.86 22.10 -15.14
C ALA A 95 -7.57 20.88 -14.53
N TRP A 96 -7.75 19.80 -15.28
CA TRP A 96 -8.38 18.58 -14.79
C TRP A 96 -7.55 17.88 -13.70
N VAL A 97 -6.24 17.79 -13.87
CA VAL A 97 -5.32 17.25 -12.85
C VAL A 97 -5.40 18.06 -11.55
N LEU A 98 -5.35 19.39 -11.66
CA LEU A 98 -5.41 20.28 -10.50
C LEU A 98 -6.79 20.21 -9.82
N LEU A 99 -7.88 20.26 -10.58
CA LEU A 99 -9.25 20.16 -10.06
C LEU A 99 -9.49 18.81 -9.38
N GLY A 100 -9.03 17.71 -10.00
CA GLY A 100 -9.09 16.36 -9.45
C GLY A 100 -8.39 16.26 -8.09
N ARG A 101 -7.17 16.80 -7.99
CA ARG A 101 -6.37 16.72 -6.76
C ARG A 101 -6.84 17.67 -5.66
N TYR A 102 -7.17 18.91 -5.99
CA TYR A 102 -7.44 19.96 -5.00
C TYR A 102 -8.92 20.18 -4.70
N VAL A 103 -9.84 19.70 -5.54
CA VAL A 103 -11.29 19.84 -5.33
C VAL A 103 -11.93 18.48 -5.08
N PHE A 104 -11.80 17.52 -6.00
CA PHE A 104 -12.48 16.23 -5.88
C PHE A 104 -11.91 15.36 -4.76
N PHE A 105 -10.60 15.21 -4.65
CA PHE A 105 -9.97 14.40 -3.60
C PHE A 105 -10.34 14.84 -2.16
N PRO A 106 -10.27 16.14 -1.78
CA PRO A 106 -10.70 16.56 -0.46
C PRO A 106 -12.21 16.45 -0.24
N ILE A 107 -13.04 16.63 -1.28
CA ILE A 107 -14.50 16.40 -1.17
C ILE A 107 -14.80 14.93 -0.89
N LEU A 108 -14.14 14.01 -1.62
CA LEU A 108 -14.27 12.57 -1.42
C LEU A 108 -13.82 12.15 -0.01
N MET A 109 -12.71 12.71 0.47
CA MET A 109 -12.18 12.49 1.83
C MET A 109 -13.06 13.09 2.94
N ARG A 110 -13.83 14.14 2.64
CA ARG A 110 -14.82 14.74 3.57
C ARG A 110 -16.11 13.93 3.64
N HIS A 111 -16.29 12.91 2.80
CA HIS A 111 -17.48 12.08 2.82
C HIS A 111 -17.57 11.26 4.13
N PRO A 112 -18.72 11.25 4.82
CA PRO A 112 -18.87 10.66 6.17
C PRO A 112 -18.64 9.14 6.24
N SER A 113 -18.60 8.44 5.09
CA SER A 113 -18.21 7.04 4.98
C SER A 113 -16.71 6.81 5.20
N ALA A 114 -15.85 7.73 4.73
CA ALA A 114 -14.39 7.65 4.91
C ALA A 114 -13.96 7.94 6.36
N GLN A 115 -14.69 8.83 7.05
CA GLN A 115 -14.45 9.12 8.47
C GLN A 115 -14.78 7.94 9.41
N ARG A 116 -15.79 7.13 9.07
CA ARG A 116 -16.15 5.93 9.87
C ARG A 116 -15.08 4.84 9.82
N PHE A 117 -14.36 4.72 8.71
CA PHE A 117 -13.24 3.78 8.59
C PHE A 117 -12.06 4.23 9.47
N ARG A 118 -11.76 5.53 9.50
CA ARG A 118 -10.65 6.09 10.30
C ARG A 118 -10.84 5.93 11.82
N ARG A 119 -12.09 5.93 12.33
CA ARG A 119 -12.39 5.73 13.76
C ARG A 119 -12.41 4.28 14.22
N ARG A 120 -12.39 3.29 13.31
CA ARG A 120 -12.34 1.86 13.68
C ARG A 120 -10.90 1.31 13.75
N PHE A 121 -9.93 2.04 13.22
CA PHE A 121 -8.53 1.63 13.12
C PHE A 121 -7.56 2.50 13.94
N LEU A 122 -8.06 3.54 14.61
CA LEU A 122 -7.42 4.22 15.74
C LEU A 122 -8.07 3.74 17.03
#